data_AF-A0A1J5J1E6-F1
#
_entry.id   AF-A0A1J5J1E6-F1
#
_cell.length_a   1.000
_cell.length_b   1.000
_cell.length_c   1.000
_cell.angle_alpha   90.00
_cell.angle_beta   90.00
_cell.angle_gamma   90.00
#
_symmetry.space_group_name_H-M   'P 1'
#
loop_
_entity.id
_entity.type
_entity.pdbx_description
1 polymer ?
#
loop_
_entity_poly.entity_id
_entity_poly.type
_entity_poly.pdbx_seq_one_letter_code
_entity_poly.pdbx_strand_id
1 'polypeptide(L)' 'MLCGNFEIGYLDGDIRFRTSIEMPGHDLEHLMIDRVVYNNVATMDMYLPAILDVVENAARPIDAISNALLVP' A
#
# COMPACT_ATOMS: atom_id res chain seq x y z
N MET A 1 -9.68 4.87 7.82
CA MET A 1 -8.24 5.10 8.04
C MET A 1 -7.51 3.90 7.47
N LEU A 2 -6.66 4.09 6.46
CA LEU A 2 -5.80 3.04 5.92
C LEU A 2 -4.71 2.76 6.98
N CYS A 3 -4.77 1.63 7.67
CA CYS A 3 -3.79 1.26 8.71
C CYS A 3 -2.94 0.10 8.20
N GLY A 4 -1.62 0.31 8.10
CA GLY A 4 -0.67 -0.67 7.60
C GLY A 4 0.70 -0.03 7.38
N ASN A 5 1.68 -0.85 7.01
CA ASN A 5 3.07 -0.43 6.82
C ASN A 5 3.58 -0.85 5.44
N PHE A 6 4.38 0.02 4.81
CA PHE A 6 5.24 -0.40 3.72
C PHE A 6 6.47 -1.11 4.26
N GLU A 7 6.84 -2.22 3.63
CA GLU A 7 8.02 -3.02 3.92
C GLU A 7 8.84 -3.17 2.63
N ILE A 8 10.17 -3.18 2.77
CA ILE A 8 11.09 -3.46 1.67
C ILE A 8 11.90 -4.72 1.96
N GLY A 9 11.89 -5.67 1.03
CA GLY A 9 12.81 -6.80 1.05
C GLY A 9 14.19 -6.34 0.61
N TYR A 10 15.20 -6.52 1.46
CA TYR A 10 16.58 -6.13 1.11
C TYR A 10 17.29 -7.11 0.17
N LEU A 11 16.71 -8.28 -0.07
CA LEU A 11 17.30 -9.33 -0.92
C LEU A 11 17.04 -9.07 -2.40
N ASP A 12 15.81 -8.70 -2.74
CA ASP A 12 15.30 -8.52 -4.11
C ASP A 12 14.71 -7.12 -4.36
N GLY A 13 14.65 -6.26 -3.34
CA GLY A 13 14.18 -4.89 -3.46
C GLY A 13 12.66 -4.78 -3.58
N ASP A 14 11.93 -5.83 -3.26
CA ASP A 14 10.48 -5.82 -3.38
C ASP A 14 9.81 -4.94 -2.33
N ILE A 15 8.73 -4.27 -2.73
CA ILE A 15 7.97 -3.37 -1.87
C ILE A 15 6.60 -3.99 -1.65
N ARG A 16 6.20 -4.10 -0.38
CA ARG A 16 4.91 -4.64 0.04
C ARG A 16 4.19 -3.66 0.95
N PHE A 17 2.87 -3.63 0.89
CA PHE A 17 2.05 -3.03 1.93
C PHE A 17 1.43 -4.13 2.79
N ARG A 18 1.72 -4.11 4.10
CA ARG A 18 1.24 -5.09 5.07
C ARG A 18 0.23 -4.48 6.02
N THR A 19 -0.90 -5.14 6.12
CA THR A 19 -1.92 -4.94 7.17
C THR A 19 -1.89 -6.11 8.16
N SER A 20 -2.22 -5.84 9.42
CA SER A 20 -2.52 -6.86 10.41
C SER A 20 -3.83 -6.53 11.11
N ILE A 21 -4.52 -7.57 11.57
CA ILE A 21 -5.70 -7.44 12.42
C ILE A 21 -5.54 -8.40 13.60
N GLU A 22 -5.82 -7.89 14.80
CA GLU A 22 -5.84 -8.69 16.02
C GLU A 22 -7.29 -9.03 16.37
N MET A 23 -7.54 -10.28 16.77
CA MET A 23 -8.88 -10.77 17.12
C MET A 23 -8.86 -11.52 18.45
N PRO A 24 -8.74 -10.82 19.58
CA PRO A 24 -8.72 -11.48 20.88
C PRO A 24 -10.14 -11.92 21.25
N GLY A 25 -10.42 -13.22 21.15
CA GLY A 25 -11.68 -13.83 21.61
C GLY A 25 -12.90 -13.60 20.71
N HIS A 26 -12.70 -13.12 19.48
CA HIS A 26 -13.74 -12.95 18.48
C HIS A 26 -13.46 -13.80 17.24
N ASP A 27 -14.52 -14.28 16.59
CA ASP A 27 -14.40 -14.93 15.29
C ASP A 27 -14.10 -13.90 14.20
N LEU A 28 -13.38 -14.35 13.17
CA LEU A 28 -13.10 -13.52 12.01
C LEU A 28 -14.39 -13.29 11.20
N GLU A 29 -14.85 -12.04 11.19
CA GLU A 29 -16.01 -11.62 10.40
C GLU A 29 -15.61 -11.23 8.97
N HIS A 30 -16.47 -11.50 7.99
CA HIS A 30 -16.26 -11.11 6.60
C HIS A 30 -15.98 -9.61 6.44
N LEU A 31 -16.68 -8.75 7.19
CA LEU A 31 -16.46 -7.30 7.14
C LEU A 31 -15.03 -6.90 7.57
N MET A 32 -14.41 -7.65 8.47
CA MET A 32 -13.03 -7.43 8.87
C MET A 32 -12.06 -7.80 7.75
N ILE A 33 -12.29 -8.93 7.07
CA ILE A 33 -11.53 -9.34 5.88
C ILE A 33 -11.64 -8.29 4.79
N ASP A 34 -12.85 -7.85 4.47
CA ASP A 34 -13.12 -6.85 3.44
C ASP A 34 -12.30 -5.58 3.73
N ARG A 35 -12.36 -5.07 4.96
CA ARG A 35 -11.59 -3.88 5.36
C ARG A 35 -10.09 -4.06 5.16
N VAL A 36 -9.54 -5.22 5.50
CA VAL A 36 -8.12 -5.53 5.32
C VAL A 36 -7.75 -5.57 3.83
N VAL A 37 -8.53 -6.29 3.02
CA VAL A 37 -8.28 -6.44 1.58
C VAL A 37 -8.42 -5.12 0.85
N TYR A 38 -9.52 -4.38 1.06
CA TYR A 38 -9.73 -3.08 0.41
C TYR A 38 -8.66 -2.07 0.80
N ASN A 39 -8.20 -2.07 2.05
CA ASN A 39 -7.12 -1.19 2.49
C ASN A 39 -5.80 -1.51 1.76
N ASN A 40 -5.45 -2.79 1.59
CA ASN A 40 -4.27 -3.19 0.85
C ASN A 40 -4.33 -2.78 -0.63
N VAL A 41 -5.46 -3.04 -1.29
CA VAL A 41 -5.65 -2.71 -2.70
C VAL A 41 -5.65 -1.19 -2.89
N ALA A 42 -6.44 -0.45 -2.13
CA ALA A 42 -6.54 1.01 -2.27
C ALA A 42 -5.21 1.71 -2.00
N THR A 43 -4.42 1.21 -1.04
CA THR A 43 -3.09 1.78 -0.78
C THR A 43 -2.13 1.51 -1.94
N MET A 44 -2.09 0.29 -2.49
CA MET A 44 -1.25 0.02 -3.65
C MET A 44 -1.74 0.74 -4.91
N ASP A 45 -3.04 0.89 -5.12
CA ASP A 45 -3.61 1.65 -6.23
C ASP A 45 -3.14 3.12 -6.20
N MET A 46 -3.06 3.70 -5.00
CA MET A 46 -2.57 5.06 -4.78
C MET A 46 -1.05 5.20 -4.98
N TYR A 47 -0.25 4.29 -4.43
CA TYR A 47 1.20 4.47 -4.33
C TYR A 47 2.01 3.72 -5.40
N LEU A 48 1.50 2.64 -5.98
CA LEU A 48 2.23 1.85 -6.99
C LEU A 48 2.62 2.67 -8.22
N PRO A 49 1.77 3.55 -8.79
CA PRO A 49 2.17 4.38 -9.92
C PRO A 49 3.36 5.29 -9.59
N ALA A 50 3.36 5.91 -8.41
CA ALA A 50 4.45 6.76 -7.96
C ALA A 50 5.73 5.97 -7.67
N ILE A 51 5.62 4.77 -7.09
CA ILE A 51 6.76 3.88 -6.85
C ILE A 51 7.41 3.48 -8.19
N LEU A 52 6.60 3.08 -9.17
CA LEU A 52 7.09 2.72 -10.51
C LEU A 52 7.75 3.92 -11.20
N ASP A 53 7.18 5.13 -11.09
CA ASP A 53 7.78 6.32 -11.70
C ASP A 53 9.16 6.64 -11.11
N VAL A 54 9.34 6.48 -9.79
CA VAL A 54 10.65 6.63 -9.14
C VAL A 54 11.63 5.55 -9.61
N VAL A 55 11.19 4.29 -9.69
CA VAL A 55 12.05 3.15 -10.03
C VAL A 55 12.43 3.14 -11.51
N GLU A 56 11.47 3.38 -12.40
CA GLU A 56 11.62 3.22 -13.84
C GLU A 56 12.08 4.50 -14.53
N ASN A 57 11.64 5.68 -14.04
CA ASN A 57 11.92 6.98 -14.66
C ASN A 57 12.85 7.88 -13.83
N ALA A 58 13.36 7.39 -12.69
CA ALA A 58 14.19 8.16 -11.76
C ALA A 58 13.55 9.49 -11.32
N ALA A 59 12.22 9.54 -11.26
CA ALA A 59 11.49 10.70 -10.78
C ALA A 59 11.84 10.98 -9.31
N ARG A 60 11.81 12.26 -8.89
CA ARG A 60 11.94 12.56 -7.47
C ARG A 60 10.67 12.09 -6.76
N PRO A 61 10.77 11.43 -5.58
CA PRO A 61 9.59 10.89 -4.89
C PRO A 61 8.46 11.91 -4.66
N ILE A 62 8.80 13.16 -4.36
CA ILE A 62 7.83 14.24 -4.13
C ILE A 62 7.04 14.60 -5.40
N ASP A 63 7.67 14.54 -6.57
CA ASP A 63 7.02 14.85 -7.84
C ASP A 63 6.14 13.66 -8.28
N ALA A 64 6.66 12.43 -8.15
CA ALA A 64 5.95 11.21 -8.51
C ALA A 64 4.64 11.05 -7.72
N ILE A 65 4.66 11.24 -6.39
CA ILE A 65 3.44 11.13 -5.58
C ILE A 65 2.45 12.26 -5.85
N SER A 66 2.94 13.48 -6.11
CA SER A 66 2.07 14.60 -6.46
C SER A 66 1.33 14.31 -7.76
N ASN A 67 2.04 13.79 -8.77
CA ASN A 67 1.43 13.44 -10.05
C ASN A 67 0.42 12.30 -9.92
N ALA A 68 0.74 11.24 -9.17
CA ALA A 68 -0.17 10.12 -8.94
C ALA A 68 -1.48 10.55 -8.26
N LEU A 69 -1.41 11.48 -7.31
CA LEU A 69 -2.59 12.02 -6.61
C LEU A 69 -3.39 13.06 -7.41
N LEU A 70 -2.86 13.51 -8.56
CA LEU A 70 -3.51 14.46 -9.47
C LEU A 70 -4.26 13.77 -10.62
N VAL A 71 -4.13 12.45 -10.78
CA VAL A 71 -4.90 11.67 -11.74
C VAL A 71 -6.23 11.26 -11.08
N PRO A 72 -7.39 11.69 -11.60
CA PRO A 72 -8.71 11.37 -11.03
C PRO A 72 -9.12 9.91 -11.24
#